data_AF-A0A2D9C5A8-F1
#
_entry.id   AF-A0A2D9C5A8-F1
#
_cell.length_a   1.000
_cell.length_b   1.000
_cell.length_c   1.000
_cell.angle_alpha   90.00
_cell.angle_beta   90.00
_cell.angle_gamma   90.00
#
_symmetry.space_group_name_H-M   'P 1'
#
loop_
_entity.id
_entity.type
_entity.pdbx_description
1 polymer ?
#
loop_
_entity_poly.entity_id
_entity_poly.type
_entity_poly.pdbx_seq_one_letter_code
_entity_poly.pdbx_strand_id
1 'polypeptide(L)'
;MRREAKHLKLKIKVMPAKIKVQAQYFENYSDTNTPHWKPKGGQEFIFPVSSDWVMYVEKEEMIESIDQMLANYSNEHCKYEYREHDVSFSDPILLEGLQEMRAEIFG
;
A
#
# COMPACT_ATOMS: atom_id res chain seq x y z
N MET A 1 -20.15 13.04 -50.64
CA MET A 1 -18.97 13.33 -49.80
C MET A 1 -19.38 13.19 -48.33
N ARG A 2 -19.17 12.03 -47.71
CA ARG A 2 -19.48 11.80 -46.28
C ARG A 2 -18.32 12.39 -45.45
N ARG A 3 -18.62 13.30 -44.52
CA ARG A 3 -17.64 13.81 -43.56
C ARG A 3 -17.48 12.75 -42.47
N GLU A 4 -16.29 12.16 -42.36
CA GLU A 4 -15.93 11.31 -41.23
C GLU A 4 -15.85 12.17 -39.96
N ALA A 5 -16.68 11.84 -38.97
CA ALA A 5 -16.53 12.38 -37.63
C ALA A 5 -15.26 11.79 -37.03
N LYS A 6 -14.23 12.61 -36.83
CA LYS A 6 -13.05 12.25 -36.03
C LYS A 6 -13.53 11.94 -34.61
N HIS A 7 -13.56 10.66 -34.26
CA HIS A 7 -13.89 10.18 -32.93
C HIS A 7 -12.79 10.62 -31.96
N LEU A 8 -13.03 11.71 -31.23
CA LEU A 8 -12.13 12.16 -30.17
C LEU A 8 -12.26 11.17 -29.00
N LYS A 9 -11.28 10.28 -28.83
CA LYS A 9 -11.20 9.41 -27.66
C LYS A 9 -10.94 10.29 -26.43
N LEU A 10 -11.95 10.48 -25.59
CA LEU A 10 -11.80 11.12 -24.30
C LEU A 10 -10.86 10.27 -23.44
N LYS A 11 -9.63 10.76 -23.18
CA LYS A 11 -8.76 10.17 -22.17
C LYS A 11 -9.28 10.61 -20.80
N ILE A 12 -10.10 9.78 -20.18
CA ILE A 12 -10.53 10.00 -18.79
C ILE A 12 -9.26 9.92 -17.93
N LYS A 13 -8.85 11.04 -17.33
CA LYS A 13 -7.74 11.08 -16.38
C LYS A 13 -8.24 10.48 -15.08
N VAL A 14 -7.87 9.24 -14.82
CA VAL A 14 -8.11 8.58 -13.54
C VAL A 14 -7.28 9.28 -12.48
N MET A 15 -7.88 9.64 -11.34
CA MET A 15 -7.13 10.25 -10.25
C MET A 15 -6.34 9.17 -9.52
N PRO A 16 -5.04 9.38 -9.23
CA PRO A 16 -4.23 8.41 -8.52
C PRO A 16 -4.57 8.42 -7.02
N ALA A 17 -4.50 7.26 -6.39
CA ALA A 17 -4.50 7.07 -4.94
C ALA A 17 -3.39 6.08 -4.55
N LYS A 18 -3.06 6.03 -3.26
CA LYS A 18 -2.10 5.09 -2.70
C LYS A 18 -2.75 4.36 -1.54
N ILE A 19 -2.62 3.03 -1.50
CA ILE A 19 -2.92 2.25 -0.30
C ILE A 19 -1.59 1.98 0.40
N LYS A 20 -1.48 2.42 1.65
CA LYS A 20 -0.35 2.15 2.53
C LYS A 20 -0.73 1.00 3.44
N VAL A 21 -0.10 -0.15 3.27
CA VAL A 21 -0.38 -1.35 4.05
C VAL A 21 0.71 -1.54 5.07
N GLN A 22 0.33 -1.69 6.34
CA GLN A 22 1.23 -2.20 7.38
C GLN A 22 1.07 -3.71 7.45
N ALA A 23 2.18 -4.43 7.31
CA ALA A 23 2.25 -5.87 7.44
C ALA A 23 3.19 -6.26 8.58
N GLN A 24 2.94 -7.39 9.23
CA GLN A 24 3.92 -8.04 10.08
C GLN A 24 4.92 -8.78 9.20
N TYR A 25 6.19 -8.43 9.32
CA TYR A 25 7.30 -9.11 8.69
C TYR A 25 7.79 -10.27 9.56
N PHE A 26 8.04 -11.42 8.93
CA PHE A 26 8.66 -12.58 9.53
C PHE A 26 9.85 -13.07 8.70
N GLU A 27 10.85 -13.62 9.39
CA GLU A 27 11.98 -14.34 8.81
C GLU A 27 11.90 -15.84 9.16
N ASN A 28 12.27 -16.70 8.20
CA ASN A 28 12.41 -18.14 8.44
C ASN A 28 13.81 -18.45 8.99
N TYR A 29 13.86 -19.13 10.14
CA TYR A 29 15.10 -19.60 10.79
C TYR A 29 15.28 -21.11 10.67
N SER A 30 14.56 -21.76 9.76
CA SER A 30 14.60 -23.18 9.49
C SER A 30 14.67 -23.44 7.98
N ASP A 31 14.63 -24.71 7.58
CA ASP A 31 14.45 -25.08 6.19
C ASP A 31 13.04 -24.76 5.66
N THR A 32 12.85 -24.95 4.36
CA THR A 32 11.59 -24.67 3.65
C THR A 32 10.48 -25.68 3.98
N ASN A 33 10.82 -26.91 4.37
CA ASN A 33 9.84 -27.97 4.63
C ASN A 33 9.22 -27.86 6.03
N THR A 34 9.98 -27.33 7.00
CA THR A 34 9.57 -27.12 8.38
C THR A 34 9.91 -25.70 8.82
N PRO A 35 9.22 -24.68 8.26
CA PRO A 35 9.59 -23.30 8.47
C PRO A 35 9.37 -22.87 9.92
N HIS A 36 10.31 -22.08 10.43
CA HIS A 36 10.24 -21.48 11.76
C HIS A 36 10.26 -19.96 11.63
N TRP A 37 9.05 -19.39 11.59
CA TRP A 37 8.82 -17.97 11.36
C TRP A 37 8.96 -17.17 12.65
N LYS A 38 9.92 -16.24 12.66
CA LYS A 38 10.08 -15.28 13.77
C LYS A 38 9.60 -13.89 13.36
N PRO A 39 8.74 -13.22 14.15
CA PRO A 39 8.33 -11.86 13.86
C PRO A 39 9.51 -10.90 14.04
N LYS A 40 9.69 -9.97 13.10
CA LYS A 40 10.81 -9.01 13.09
C LYS A 40 10.40 -7.55 13.14
N GLY A 41 9.10 -7.28 13.03
CA GLY A 41 8.54 -5.94 13.12
C GLY A 41 7.56 -5.67 11.98
N GLY A 42 7.19 -4.41 11.81
CA GLY A 42 6.34 -3.97 10.73
C GLY A 42 7.11 -3.77 9.42
N GLN A 43 6.44 -3.99 8.29
CA GLN A 43 6.87 -3.57 6.96
C GLN A 43 5.74 -2.80 6.30
N GLU A 44 6.03 -1.58 5.82
CA GLU A 44 5.10 -0.81 5.01
C GLU A 44 5.23 -1.20 3.53
N PHE A 45 4.08 -1.38 2.87
CA PHE A 45 3.97 -1.52 1.43
C PHE A 45 3.10 -0.39 0.87
N ILE A 46 3.48 0.15 -0.29
CA ILE A 46 2.72 1.21 -0.97
C ILE A 46 2.20 0.64 -2.30
N PHE A 47 0.89 0.60 -2.46
CA PHE A 47 0.22 0.17 -3.69
C PHE A 47 -0.35 1.38 -4.43
N PRO A 48 0.23 1.77 -5.58
CA PRO A 48 -0.36 2.78 -6.45
C PRO A 48 -1.63 2.21 -7.11
N VAL A 49 -2.75 2.90 -6.95
CA VAL A 49 -4.07 2.45 -7.42
C VAL A 49 -4.87 3.62 -7.98
N SER A 50 -6.00 3.34 -8.64
CA SER A 50 -6.95 4.39 -9.01
C SER A 50 -7.81 4.80 -7.82
N SER A 51 -8.12 6.09 -7.71
CA SER A 51 -9.09 6.59 -6.73
C SER A 51 -10.44 5.90 -6.84
N ASP A 52 -10.89 5.67 -8.08
CA ASP A 52 -12.20 5.10 -8.36
C ASP A 52 -12.30 3.67 -7.82
N TRP A 53 -11.22 2.88 -7.95
CA TRP A 53 -11.21 1.53 -7.38
C TRP A 53 -11.30 1.59 -5.86
N VAL A 54 -10.47 2.41 -5.21
CA VAL A 54 -10.45 2.48 -3.74
C VAL A 54 -11.77 3.00 -3.15
N MET A 55 -12.47 3.87 -3.87
CA MET A 55 -13.75 4.42 -3.41
C MET A 55 -14.92 3.44 -3.52
N TYR A 56 -14.85 2.46 -4.43
CA TYR A 56 -16.00 1.60 -4.77
C TYR A 56 -15.75 0.11 -4.58
N VAL A 57 -14.50 -0.33 -4.35
CA VAL A 57 -14.21 -1.72 -4.05
C VAL A 57 -14.77 -2.10 -2.68
N GLU A 58 -15.30 -3.32 -2.59
CA GLU A 58 -15.72 -3.88 -1.30
C GLU A 58 -14.50 -4.10 -0.41
N LYS A 59 -14.64 -3.87 0.89
CA LYS A 59 -13.53 -3.93 1.84
C LYS A 59 -12.86 -5.30 1.85
N GLU A 60 -13.66 -6.35 1.81
CA GLU A 60 -13.20 -7.74 1.81
C GLU A 60 -12.40 -8.07 0.55
N GLU A 61 -12.85 -7.60 -0.62
CA GLU A 61 -12.13 -7.77 -1.90
C GLU A 61 -10.78 -7.05 -1.88
N MET A 62 -10.73 -5.84 -1.30
CA MET A 62 -9.47 -5.11 -1.13
C MET A 62 -8.50 -5.86 -0.23
N ILE A 63 -8.96 -6.35 0.94
CA ILE A 63 -8.11 -7.06 1.90
C ILE A 63 -7.59 -8.37 1.29
N GLU A 64 -8.46 -9.15 0.65
CA GLU A 64 -8.06 -10.41 0.00
C GLU A 64 -7.04 -10.16 -1.12
N SER A 65 -7.22 -9.10 -1.90
CA SER A 65 -6.26 -8.69 -2.93
C SER A 65 -4.89 -8.32 -2.33
N ILE A 66 -4.88 -7.58 -1.21
CA ILE A 66 -3.65 -7.22 -0.49
C ILE A 66 -2.97 -8.48 0.06
N ASP A 67 -3.71 -9.37 0.74
CA ASP A 67 -3.18 -10.62 1.30
C ASP A 67 -2.55 -11.49 0.21
N GLN A 68 -3.21 -11.62 -0.94
CA GLN A 68 -2.67 -12.38 -2.07
C GLN A 68 -1.39 -11.74 -2.62
N MET A 69 -1.31 -10.41 -2.70
CA MET A 69 -0.09 -9.72 -3.12
C MET A 69 1.07 -9.92 -2.13
N LEU A 70 0.80 -9.84 -0.83
CA LEU A 70 1.80 -10.09 0.22
C LEU A 70 2.28 -11.55 0.21
N ALA A 71 1.37 -12.50 0.01
CA ALA A 71 1.70 -13.91 -0.14
C ALA A 71 2.58 -14.17 -1.38
N ASN A 72 2.26 -13.54 -2.51
CA ASN A 72 3.05 -13.65 -3.74
C ASN A 72 4.43 -13.00 -3.62
N TYR A 73 4.57 -11.96 -2.81
CA TYR A 73 5.84 -11.30 -2.54
C TYR A 73 6.69 -12.07 -1.51
N SER A 74 6.05 -12.88 -0.67
CA SER A 74 6.71 -13.76 0.30
C SER A 74 7.45 -14.90 -0.40
N ASN A 75 8.42 -15.50 0.30
CA ASN A 75 9.20 -16.64 -0.17
C ASN A 75 9.61 -17.54 1.02
N GLU A 76 10.53 -18.49 0.79
CA GLU A 76 10.98 -19.43 1.82
C GLU A 76 11.78 -18.80 2.97
N HIS A 77 12.32 -17.59 2.78
CA HIS A 77 13.12 -16.87 3.77
C HIS A 77 12.32 -15.79 4.51
N CYS A 78 11.33 -15.20 3.86
CA CYS A 78 10.50 -14.16 4.46
C CYS A 78 9.02 -14.30 4.12
N LYS A 79 8.16 -13.94 5.09
CA LYS A 79 6.73 -13.77 4.85
C LYS A 79 6.19 -12.47 5.44
N TYR A 80 5.08 -12.01 4.86
CA TYR A 80 4.39 -10.79 5.26
C TYR A 80 2.91 -11.09 5.49
N GLU A 81 2.38 -10.68 6.64
CA GLU A 81 0.96 -10.84 6.98
C GLU A 81 0.32 -9.47 7.14
N TYR A 82 -0.80 -9.22 6.47
CA TYR A 82 -1.56 -7.99 6.58
C TYR A 82 -1.94 -7.66 8.04
N ARG A 83 -1.89 -6.38 8.41
CA ARG A 83 -2.38 -5.88 9.72
C ARG A 83 -3.43 -4.80 9.55
N GLU A 84 -3.09 -3.76 8.78
CA GLU A 84 -3.96 -2.63 8.54
C GLU A 84 -3.56 -1.91 7.25
N HIS A 85 -4.44 -1.03 6.76
CA HIS A 85 -4.13 -0.13 5.66
C HIS A 85 -4.74 1.25 5.86
N ASP A 86 -4.12 2.23 5.20
CA ASP A 86 -4.64 3.59 5.05
C ASP A 86 -4.67 3.97 3.56
N VAL A 87 -5.59 4.85 3.19
CA VAL A 87 -5.76 5.36 1.83
C VAL A 87 -5.36 6.82 1.76
N SER A 88 -4.40 7.10 0.88
CA SER A 88 -3.86 8.43 0.66
C SER A 88 -4.21 8.92 -0.74
N PHE A 89 -4.98 10.00 -0.81
CA PHE A 89 -5.37 10.69 -2.05
C PHE A 89 -4.44 11.86 -2.41
N SER A 90 -3.53 12.24 -1.51
CA SER A 90 -2.58 13.32 -1.69
C SER A 90 -1.25 12.98 -1.05
N ASP A 91 -0.18 13.62 -1.51
CA ASP A 91 1.12 13.48 -0.87
C ASP A 91 1.11 14.06 0.56
N PRO A 92 1.95 13.52 1.48
CA PRO A 92 2.05 14.04 2.84
C PRO A 92 2.49 15.50 2.86
N ILE A 93 1.94 16.26 3.81
CA ILE A 93 2.44 17.60 4.12
C ILE A 93 3.61 17.44 5.09
N LEU A 94 4.80 17.91 4.68
CA LEU A 94 5.97 17.94 5.54
C LEU A 94 5.87 19.11 6.53
N LEU A 95 5.97 18.81 7.82
CA LEU A 95 6.12 19.81 8.88
C LEU A 95 7.52 19.66 9.49
N GLU A 96 8.32 20.71 9.42
CA GLU A 96 9.66 20.78 10.00
C GLU A 96 9.62 21.40 11.41
N GLY A 97 10.73 21.36 12.14
CA GLY A 97 10.85 22.10 13.41
C GLY A 97 10.34 21.36 14.66
N LEU A 98 10.02 20.07 14.58
CA LEU A 98 9.41 19.34 15.69
C LEU A 98 10.33 19.23 16.93
N GLN A 99 11.64 19.10 16.72
CA GLN A 99 12.61 18.99 17.82
C GLN A 99 12.79 20.34 18.53
N GLU A 100 12.84 21.42 17.78
CA GLU A 100 12.90 22.80 18.27
C GLU A 100 11.65 23.13 19.08
N MET A 101 10.46 22.85 18.53
CA MET A 101 9.19 23.05 19.23
C MET A 101 9.13 22.27 20.55
N ARG A 102 9.61 21.01 20.59
CA ARG A 102 9.73 20.25 21.85
C ARG A 102 10.64 20.96 22.84
N ALA A 103 11.79 21.45 22.40
CA ALA A 103 12.73 22.16 23.27
C ALA A 103 12.14 23.46 23.81
N GLU A 104 11.34 24.19 23.03
CA GLU A 104 10.64 25.39 23.50
C GLU A 104 9.57 25.08 24.55
N ILE A 105 8.86 23.95 24.42
CA ILE A 105 7.77 23.58 25.34
C ILE A 105 8.30 22.94 26.63
N PHE A 106 9.38 22.15 26.55
CA PHE A 106 9.83 21.26 27.64
C PHE A 106 11.30 21.42 28.07
N GLY A 107 12.08 22.29 27.41
CA GLY A 107 13.47 22.59 27.76
C GLY A 107 13.56 23.71 28.79
#